data_AF-A0A7W1FZV4-F1
#
_entry.id   AF-A0A7W1FZV4-F1
#
_cell.length_a   1.000
_cell.length_b   1.000
_cell.length_c   1.000
_cell.angle_alpha   90.00
_cell.angle_beta   90.00
_cell.angle_gamma   90.00
#
_symmetry.space_group_name_H-M   'P 1'
#
loop_
_entity.id
_entity.type
_entity.pdbx_description
1 polymer ?
#
loop_
_entity_poly.entity_id
_entity_poly.type
_entity_poly.pdbx_seq_one_letter_code
_entity_poly.pdbx_strand_id
1 'polypeptide(L)'
;MKKTKMKIPFRNYLLLCIFLSAFNIGFAQKKSGNKNASKASGNDKWGVTEKYDAAGPFCNGLARVKKGIKWGYIDTLGRVIVPIKYNEVENFYGGVARVRMNLGGSKGSRWGLIDSTGREVRKPSFTFIGPFIDGKAQVTSIEDGEFYMNKEGMRVDQNAKRVDKEGTPVE
;
A
#
# COMPACT_ATOMS: atom_id res chain seq x y z
N MET A 1 28.84 -39.01 18.57
CA MET A 1 27.85 -38.01 18.10
C MET A 1 27.57 -38.22 16.61
N LYS A 2 26.33 -37.96 16.23
CA LYS A 2 25.60 -38.41 15.03
C LYS A 2 26.30 -38.15 13.69
N LYS A 3 26.33 -39.17 12.81
CA LYS A 3 26.25 -38.96 11.36
C LYS A 3 25.27 -39.96 10.72
N THR A 4 24.31 -39.36 10.07
CA THR A 4 23.10 -39.83 9.40
C THR A 4 23.43 -40.74 8.22
N LYS A 5 22.71 -41.86 8.05
CA LYS A 5 22.58 -42.53 6.74
C LYS A 5 21.17 -42.30 6.20
N MET A 6 21.16 -41.44 5.21
CA MET A 6 20.12 -41.07 4.27
C MET A 6 19.79 -42.28 3.37
N LYS A 7 18.51 -42.65 3.24
CA LYS A 7 17.97 -43.46 2.13
C LYS A 7 16.47 -43.20 1.98
N ILE A 8 16.08 -42.49 0.92
CA ILE A 8 14.77 -42.64 0.28
C ILE A 8 15.00 -42.48 -1.24
N PRO A 9 14.65 -43.45 -2.11
CA PRO A 9 14.87 -43.37 -3.54
C PRO A 9 13.63 -42.92 -4.35
N PHE A 10 13.92 -42.17 -5.41
CA PHE A 10 13.39 -42.20 -6.79
C PHE A 10 11.89 -42.42 -7.11
N ARG A 11 11.45 -41.60 -8.09
CA ARG A 11 10.34 -41.74 -9.06
C ARG A 11 8.98 -41.15 -8.66
N ASN A 12 8.69 -39.94 -9.17
CA ASN A 12 7.77 -39.78 -10.31
C ASN A 12 7.65 -38.30 -10.72
N TYR A 13 8.41 -37.93 -11.75
CA TYR A 13 8.11 -36.81 -12.63
C TYR A 13 7.03 -37.30 -13.58
N LEU A 14 5.79 -36.80 -13.46
CA LEU A 14 4.78 -36.95 -14.49
C LEU A 14 4.38 -35.56 -14.98
N LEU A 15 4.85 -35.26 -16.19
CA LEU A 15 4.31 -34.21 -17.03
C LEU A 15 2.79 -34.37 -17.17
N LEU A 16 2.06 -33.28 -17.03
CA LEU A 16 0.73 -33.16 -17.62
C LEU A 16 0.52 -31.74 -18.14
N CYS A 17 1.07 -31.49 -19.33
CA CYS A 17 0.60 -30.44 -20.22
C CYS A 17 -0.72 -30.91 -20.84
N ILE A 18 -1.83 -30.23 -20.56
CA ILE A 18 -3.10 -30.47 -21.27
C ILE A 18 -3.60 -29.15 -21.87
N PHE A 19 -3.40 -29.07 -23.18
CA PHE A 19 -4.24 -28.54 -24.26
C PHE A 19 -5.03 -27.23 -24.10
N LEU A 20 -4.59 -26.29 -24.94
CA LEU A 20 -5.37 -25.27 -25.66
C LEU A 20 -6.76 -25.74 -26.15
N SER A 21 -7.80 -25.00 -25.77
CA SER A 21 -8.98 -24.61 -26.57
C SER A 21 -9.83 -23.69 -25.66
N ALA A 22 -10.48 -22.60 -26.06
CA ALA A 22 -10.91 -22.14 -27.35
C ALA A 22 -10.95 -20.60 -27.39
N PHE A 23 -10.69 -20.12 -28.59
CA PHE A 23 -10.90 -18.78 -29.12
C PHE A 23 -12.37 -18.35 -28.93
N ASN A 24 -12.64 -17.30 -28.17
CA ASN A 24 -13.92 -16.59 -28.21
C ASN A 24 -13.66 -15.14 -28.60
N ILE A 25 -13.58 -14.89 -29.91
CA ILE A 25 -13.68 -13.54 -30.47
C ILE A 25 -15.16 -13.29 -30.75
N GLY A 26 -15.81 -12.54 -29.85
CA GLY A 26 -17.10 -11.93 -30.11
C GLY A 26 -16.91 -10.53 -30.70
N PHE A 27 -17.02 -10.40 -32.02
CA PHE A 27 -17.23 -9.10 -32.68
C PHE A 27 -18.67 -8.64 -32.43
N ALA A 28 -18.86 -7.66 -31.56
CA ALA A 28 -20.14 -6.95 -31.43
C ALA A 28 -20.12 -5.65 -32.26
N GLN A 29 -21.13 -5.52 -33.12
CA GLN A 29 -21.30 -4.47 -34.12
C GLN A 29 -21.55 -3.09 -33.48
N LYS A 30 -20.85 -2.08 -34.01
CA LYS A 30 -21.00 -0.64 -33.73
C LYS A 30 -22.34 -0.14 -34.28
N LYS A 31 -23.20 0.44 -33.44
CA LYS A 31 -24.26 1.37 -33.88
C LYS A 31 -23.93 2.80 -33.42
N SER A 32 -23.84 3.68 -34.40
CA SER A 32 -23.62 5.12 -34.30
C SER A 32 -24.91 5.83 -33.87
N GLY A 33 -24.82 6.77 -32.93
CA GLY A 33 -25.92 7.65 -32.50
C GLY A 33 -25.52 8.63 -31.38
N ASN A 34 -25.04 9.80 -31.80
CA ASN A 34 -24.80 11.07 -31.06
C ASN A 34 -25.89 11.33 -29.98
N LYS A 35 -25.70 11.92 -28.77
CA LYS A 35 -25.21 13.30 -28.48
C LYS A 35 -24.81 13.55 -26.99
N ASN A 36 -23.69 14.25 -26.82
CA ASN A 36 -23.33 15.25 -25.80
C ASN A 36 -23.18 14.86 -24.31
N ALA A 37 -21.93 14.61 -23.86
CA ALA A 37 -21.34 15.25 -22.67
C ALA A 37 -19.81 15.04 -22.64
N SER A 38 -19.09 16.14 -22.82
CA SER A 38 -17.63 16.25 -22.78
C SER A 38 -17.06 16.13 -21.36
N LYS A 39 -16.31 15.06 -21.09
CA LYS A 39 -15.00 15.06 -20.39
C LYS A 39 -14.47 13.63 -20.28
N ALA A 40 -13.64 13.26 -21.25
CA ALA A 40 -12.79 12.08 -21.17
C ALA A 40 -11.73 12.31 -20.08
N SER A 41 -11.79 11.54 -19.00
CA SER A 41 -10.69 11.38 -18.04
C SER A 41 -10.58 9.91 -17.65
N GLY A 42 -10.01 9.11 -18.57
CA GLY A 42 -9.14 7.95 -18.27
C GLY A 42 -9.62 6.82 -17.37
N ASN A 43 -10.90 6.72 -17.01
CA ASN A 43 -11.38 5.75 -16.00
C ASN A 43 -12.06 4.51 -16.56
N ASP A 44 -12.20 4.38 -17.89
CA ASP A 44 -13.14 3.41 -18.46
C ASP A 44 -12.50 2.05 -18.84
N LYS A 45 -11.21 1.81 -18.57
CA LYS A 45 -10.51 0.63 -19.15
C LYS A 45 -10.24 -0.58 -18.24
N TRP A 46 -10.63 -0.60 -16.96
CA TRP A 46 -10.23 -1.71 -16.07
C TRP A 46 -11.27 -2.29 -15.09
N GLY A 47 -12.57 -1.98 -15.16
CA GLY A 47 -13.58 -2.63 -14.30
C GLY A 47 -13.38 -2.45 -12.78
N VAL A 48 -12.44 -1.59 -12.38
CA VAL A 48 -12.12 -1.29 -10.97
C VAL A 48 -13.30 -0.58 -10.29
N THR A 49 -14.08 0.18 -11.06
CA THR A 49 -15.19 0.99 -10.59
C THR A 49 -16.39 0.17 -10.09
N GLU A 50 -16.60 -1.07 -10.56
CA GLU A 50 -17.70 -1.91 -10.06
C GLU A 50 -17.45 -2.44 -8.64
N LYS A 51 -16.18 -2.45 -8.18
CA LYS A 51 -15.78 -3.05 -6.90
C LYS A 51 -15.55 -2.03 -5.77
N TYR A 52 -15.35 -0.76 -6.10
CA TYR A 52 -14.91 0.29 -5.18
C TYR A 52 -15.72 1.57 -5.36
N ASP A 53 -16.05 2.23 -4.25
CA ASP A 53 -16.85 3.46 -4.26
C ASP A 53 -16.07 4.65 -4.82
N ALA A 54 -14.74 4.60 -4.70
CA ALA A 54 -13.83 5.56 -5.31
C ALA A 54 -12.46 4.93 -5.58
N ALA A 55 -11.78 5.42 -6.62
CA ALA A 55 -10.40 5.10 -6.93
C ALA A 55 -9.64 6.37 -7.30
N GLY A 56 -8.41 6.51 -6.81
CA GLY A 56 -7.47 7.53 -7.28
C GLY A 56 -6.72 7.07 -8.53
N PRO A 57 -5.94 7.96 -9.16
CA PRO A 57 -5.06 7.57 -10.26
C PRO A 57 -3.99 6.58 -9.77
N PHE A 58 -3.49 5.76 -10.69
CA PHE A 58 -2.31 4.93 -10.43
C PHE A 58 -1.07 5.81 -10.38
N CYS A 59 -0.31 5.69 -9.29
CA CYS A 59 0.99 6.31 -9.09
C CYS A 59 1.98 5.20 -8.72
N ASN A 60 3.07 5.05 -9.48
CA ASN A 60 4.07 3.98 -9.27
C ASN A 60 3.47 2.57 -9.18
N GLY A 61 2.46 2.29 -10.03
CA GLY A 61 1.81 0.97 -10.09
C GLY A 61 0.76 0.70 -9.01
N LEU A 62 0.50 1.66 -8.11
CA LEU A 62 -0.52 1.53 -7.06
C LEU A 62 -1.58 2.63 -7.17
N ALA A 63 -2.84 2.28 -6.93
CA ALA A 63 -3.94 3.23 -6.81
C ALA A 63 -4.59 3.09 -5.43
N ARG A 64 -4.88 4.22 -4.77
CA ARG A 64 -5.72 4.23 -3.58
C ARG A 64 -7.16 3.95 -3.96
N VAL A 65 -7.83 3.11 -3.19
CA VAL A 65 -9.25 2.78 -3.39
C VAL A 65 -10.03 2.87 -2.10
N LYS A 66 -11.30 3.24 -2.22
CA LYS A 66 -12.24 3.37 -1.13
C LYS A 66 -13.32 2.31 -1.22
N LYS A 67 -13.65 1.68 -0.09
CA LYS A 67 -14.84 0.85 0.08
C LYS A 67 -15.50 1.17 1.42
N GLY A 68 -16.76 1.58 1.39
CA GLY A 68 -17.44 2.23 2.50
C GLY A 68 -16.69 3.48 2.94
N ILE A 69 -16.36 3.57 4.23
CA ILE A 69 -15.56 4.68 4.80
C ILE A 69 -14.05 4.37 4.87
N LYS A 70 -13.62 3.24 4.30
CA LYS A 70 -12.26 2.72 4.46
C LYS A 70 -11.49 2.79 3.16
N TRP A 71 -10.19 2.95 3.29
CA TRP A 71 -9.23 3.09 2.22
C TRP A 71 -8.15 2.03 2.30
N GLY A 72 -7.65 1.66 1.13
CA GLY A 72 -6.50 0.78 0.91
C GLY A 72 -5.89 1.06 -0.46
N TYR A 73 -5.08 0.14 -0.96
CA TYR A 73 -4.43 0.28 -2.26
C TYR A 73 -4.51 -1.01 -3.06
N ILE A 74 -4.67 -0.84 -4.36
CA ILE A 74 -4.62 -1.92 -5.35
C ILE A 74 -3.45 -1.71 -6.31
N ASP A 75 -3.00 -2.80 -6.92
CA ASP A 75 -2.11 -2.74 -8.07
C ASP A 75 -2.86 -2.54 -9.39
N THR A 76 -2.12 -2.45 -10.50
CA THR A 76 -2.66 -2.27 -11.86
C THR A 76 -3.56 -3.40 -12.34
N LEU A 77 -3.54 -4.57 -11.68
CA LEU A 77 -4.41 -5.70 -11.96
C LEU A 77 -5.65 -5.72 -11.05
N GLY A 78 -5.82 -4.71 -10.19
CA GLY A 78 -6.93 -4.62 -9.25
C GLY A 78 -6.79 -5.52 -8.01
N ARG A 79 -5.61 -6.09 -7.77
CA ARG A 79 -5.33 -6.89 -6.56
C ARG A 79 -5.06 -5.96 -5.39
N VAL A 80 -5.67 -6.24 -4.25
CA VAL A 80 -5.47 -5.45 -3.03
C VAL A 80 -4.07 -5.74 -2.47
N ILE A 81 -3.21 -4.74 -2.48
CA ILE A 81 -1.84 -4.81 -1.92
C ILE A 81 -1.85 -4.33 -0.47
N VAL A 82 -2.57 -3.23 -0.23
CA VAL A 82 -2.76 -2.68 1.12
C VAL A 82 -4.21 -2.88 1.53
N PRO A 83 -4.50 -3.58 2.64
CA PRO A 83 -5.87 -3.85 3.07
C PRO A 83 -6.72 -2.59 3.20
N ILE A 84 -7.99 -2.69 2.81
CA ILE A 84 -8.97 -1.59 2.89
C ILE A 84 -9.51 -1.48 4.32
N LYS A 85 -8.66 -1.00 5.23
CA LYS A 85 -8.96 -0.90 6.68
C LYS A 85 -8.70 0.48 7.28
N TYR A 86 -7.98 1.34 6.55
CA TYR A 86 -7.59 2.66 7.03
C TYR A 86 -8.72 3.66 6.83
N ASN A 87 -8.83 4.65 7.71
CA ASN A 87 -9.79 5.74 7.56
C ASN A 87 -9.30 6.78 6.54
N GLU A 88 -8.00 6.88 6.37
CA GLU A 88 -7.35 7.82 5.46
C GLU A 88 -6.04 7.23 4.96
N VAL A 89 -5.73 7.46 3.69
CA VAL A 89 -4.46 7.05 3.07
C VAL A 89 -3.99 8.17 2.13
N GLU A 90 -2.69 8.42 2.12
CA GLU A 90 -2.09 9.45 1.26
C GLU A 90 -1.42 8.87 0.01
N ASN A 91 -0.87 9.70 -0.87
CA ASN A 91 -0.04 9.17 -1.95
C ASN A 91 1.31 8.69 -1.41
N PHE A 92 1.91 7.73 -2.10
CA PHE A 92 3.28 7.31 -1.80
C PHE A 92 4.27 8.42 -2.19
N TYR A 93 5.14 8.81 -1.26
CA TYR A 93 6.25 9.73 -1.48
C TYR A 93 7.53 9.10 -0.96
N GLY A 94 8.53 8.96 -1.84
CA GLY A 94 9.80 8.34 -1.47
C GLY A 94 9.67 6.90 -0.94
N GLY A 95 8.71 6.13 -1.46
CA GLY A 95 8.52 4.70 -1.11
C GLY A 95 7.60 4.43 0.09
N VAL A 96 7.14 5.46 0.80
CA VAL A 96 6.24 5.32 1.95
C VAL A 96 4.99 6.19 1.82
N ALA A 97 3.91 5.80 2.49
CA ALA A 97 2.68 6.56 2.57
C ALA A 97 2.19 6.66 4.02
N ARG A 98 1.65 7.83 4.38
CA ARG A 98 0.96 8.04 5.65
C ARG A 98 -0.42 7.42 5.58
N VAL A 99 -0.79 6.74 6.66
CA VAL A 99 -2.13 6.16 6.82
C VAL A 99 -2.69 6.55 8.17
N ARG A 100 -4.00 6.77 8.23
CA ARG A 100 -4.70 7.08 9.46
C ARG A 100 -5.72 6.00 9.77
N MET A 101 -5.77 5.57 11.02
CA MET A 101 -6.74 4.59 11.50
C MET A 101 -7.39 5.11 12.78
N ASN A 102 -8.72 5.02 12.85
CA ASN A 102 -9.44 5.20 14.09
C ASN A 102 -9.33 3.92 14.91
N LEU A 103 -8.72 4.02 16.10
CA LEU A 103 -8.51 2.90 17.02
C LEU A 103 -9.63 2.78 18.07
N GLY A 104 -10.61 3.69 18.06
CA GLY A 104 -11.70 3.71 19.02
C GLY A 104 -11.29 4.08 20.45
N GLY A 105 -12.28 4.13 21.34
CA GLY A 105 -12.11 4.46 22.76
C GLY A 105 -11.32 5.74 23.01
N SER A 106 -10.54 5.76 24.09
CA SER A 106 -9.66 6.89 24.46
C SER A 106 -8.45 7.07 23.52
N LYS A 107 -8.19 6.09 22.63
CA LYS A 107 -7.12 6.22 21.63
C LYS A 107 -7.58 7.17 20.53
N GLY A 108 -8.73 6.95 19.91
CA GLY A 108 -9.17 7.76 18.77
C GLY A 108 -8.27 7.55 17.54
N SER A 109 -8.13 8.57 16.69
CA SER A 109 -7.41 8.43 15.42
C SER A 109 -5.89 8.54 15.57
N ARG A 110 -5.15 7.64 14.93
CA ARG A 110 -3.68 7.63 14.90
C ARG A 110 -3.14 7.52 13.48
N TRP A 111 -2.00 8.16 13.27
CA TRP A 111 -1.20 8.07 12.06
C TRP A 111 -0.17 6.95 12.17
N GLY A 112 0.07 6.29 11.05
CA GLY A 112 1.10 5.30 10.84
C GLY A 112 1.74 5.48 9.46
N LEU A 113 2.74 4.65 9.17
CA LEU A 113 3.52 4.67 7.95
C LEU A 113 3.54 3.28 7.33
N ILE A 114 3.22 3.19 6.04
CA ILE A 114 3.30 1.95 5.27
C ILE A 114 4.27 2.12 4.09
N ASP A 115 4.82 1.01 3.61
CA ASP A 115 5.52 0.99 2.32
C ASP A 115 4.63 0.51 1.19
N SER A 116 5.14 0.55 -0.05
CA SER A 116 4.42 0.16 -1.26
C SER A 116 4.06 -1.32 -1.33
N THR A 117 4.67 -2.16 -0.49
CA THR A 117 4.30 -3.58 -0.36
C THR A 117 3.12 -3.79 0.60
N GLY A 118 2.71 -2.74 1.31
CA GLY A 118 1.68 -2.77 2.34
C GLY A 118 2.16 -3.20 3.72
N ARG A 119 3.47 -3.30 3.91
CA ARG A 119 4.05 -3.49 5.24
C ARG A 119 3.92 -2.19 6.05
N GLU A 120 3.45 -2.31 7.28
CA GLU A 120 3.41 -1.22 8.26
C GLU A 120 4.84 -0.96 8.78
N VAL A 121 5.56 -0.04 8.14
CA VAL A 121 6.86 0.49 8.63
C VAL A 121 6.69 1.00 10.06
N ARG A 122 5.61 1.74 10.30
CA ARG A 122 5.13 2.08 11.64
C ARG A 122 3.64 1.87 11.71
N LYS A 123 3.19 1.10 12.69
CA LYS A 123 1.76 0.91 12.96
C LYS A 123 1.11 2.25 13.33
N PRO A 124 -0.18 2.44 13.07
CA PRO A 124 -0.91 3.62 13.55
C PRO A 124 -0.81 3.76 15.09
N SER A 125 0.07 4.65 15.55
CA SER A 125 0.30 4.91 16.98
C SER A 125 0.58 6.38 17.30
N PHE A 126 0.77 7.22 16.27
CA PHE A 126 1.16 8.62 16.41
C PHE A 126 -0.04 9.54 16.32
N THR A 127 -0.04 10.63 17.07
CA THR A 127 -1.09 11.66 16.96
C THR A 127 -0.90 12.48 15.69
N PHE A 128 0.33 12.60 15.22
CA PHE A 128 0.67 13.29 13.98
C PHE A 128 1.95 12.73 13.34
N ILE A 129 1.95 12.64 12.00
CA ILE A 129 3.16 12.48 11.19
C ILE A 129 3.05 13.55 10.10
N GLY A 130 3.98 14.49 10.05
CA GLY A 130 4.06 15.52 9.03
C GLY A 130 4.48 14.98 7.65
N PRO A 131 4.49 15.82 6.61
CA PRO A 131 5.05 15.43 5.32
C PRO A 131 6.55 15.14 5.46
N PHE A 132 7.07 14.28 4.59
CA PHE A 132 8.51 14.04 4.51
C PHE A 132 9.17 15.14 3.68
N ILE A 133 10.06 15.91 4.31
CA ILE A 133 10.87 16.98 3.71
C ILE A 133 12.33 16.67 4.05
N ASP A 134 13.23 16.72 3.06
CA ASP A 134 14.66 16.40 3.24
C ASP A 134 14.91 15.05 3.94
N GLY A 135 14.11 14.04 3.58
CA GLY A 135 14.25 12.67 4.11
C GLY A 135 13.65 12.43 5.50
N LYS A 136 13.09 13.44 6.17
CA LYS A 136 12.53 13.33 7.51
C LYS A 136 11.12 13.93 7.62
N ALA A 137 10.36 13.53 8.64
CA ALA A 137 9.07 14.09 9.00
C ALA A 137 9.04 14.43 10.49
N GLN A 138 8.37 15.53 10.86
CA GLN A 138 8.03 15.79 12.26
C GLN A 138 6.95 14.79 12.70
N VAL A 139 7.10 14.22 13.88
CA VAL A 139 6.17 13.24 14.45
C VAL A 139 5.80 13.69 15.86
N THR A 140 4.52 13.54 16.18
CA THR A 140 4.02 13.71 17.55
C THR A 140 3.43 12.39 18.03
N SER A 141 3.83 11.99 19.22
CA SER A 141 3.31 10.82 19.92
C SER A 141 2.86 11.21 21.32
N ILE A 142 2.03 10.37 21.93
CA ILE A 142 1.63 10.57 23.33
C ILE A 142 2.76 10.18 24.28
N GLU A 143 3.51 9.14 23.94
CA GLU A 143 4.54 8.55 24.81
C GLU A 143 5.82 9.38 24.83
N ASP A 144 6.29 9.79 23.65
CA ASP A 144 7.61 10.40 23.49
C ASP A 144 7.57 11.89 23.10
N GLY A 145 6.38 12.50 23.03
CA GLY A 145 6.24 13.88 22.57
C GLY A 145 6.59 14.06 21.09
N GLU A 146 7.31 15.15 20.78
CA GLU A 146 7.70 15.54 19.42
C GLU A 146 9.13 15.11 19.07
N PHE A 147 9.32 14.61 17.85
CA PHE A 147 10.64 14.20 17.33
C PHE A 147 10.63 14.14 15.79
N TYR A 148 11.79 13.93 15.18
CA TYR A 148 11.88 13.66 13.73
C TYR A 148 12.05 12.17 13.45
N MET A 149 11.45 11.71 12.36
CA MET A 149 11.52 10.33 11.90
C MET A 149 11.85 10.27 10.41
N ASN A 150 12.71 9.34 9.99
CA ASN A 150 12.96 9.07 8.58
C ASN A 150 11.93 8.09 7.97
N LYS A 151 12.07 7.80 6.67
CA LYS A 151 11.11 6.96 5.93
C LYS A 151 11.17 5.50 6.35
N GLU A 152 12.28 5.08 6.94
CA GLU A 152 12.47 3.74 7.51
C GLU A 152 11.79 3.61 8.88
N GLY A 153 11.21 4.70 9.41
CA GLY A 153 10.52 4.72 10.70
C GLY A 153 11.46 4.89 11.91
N MET A 154 12.71 5.29 11.67
CA MET A 154 13.73 5.49 12.69
C MET A 154 13.78 6.96 13.13
N ARG A 155 14.08 7.20 14.41
CA ARG A 155 14.31 8.55 14.93
C ARG A 155 15.57 9.16 14.30
N VAL A 156 15.47 10.45 13.98
CA VAL A 156 16.58 11.22 13.43
C VAL A 156 16.67 12.60 14.07
N ASP A 157 17.84 13.24 13.97
CA ASP A 157 18.04 14.64 14.33
C ASP A 157 17.54 15.59 13.23
N GLN A 158 17.74 16.89 13.45
CA GLN A 158 17.43 17.94 12.48
C GLN A 158 18.22 17.84 11.17
N ASN A 159 19.32 17.08 11.12
CA ASN A 159 20.13 16.84 9.94
C ASN A 159 19.87 15.46 9.31
N ALA A 160 18.77 14.79 9.71
CA ALA A 160 18.39 13.46 9.27
C ALA A 160 19.40 12.34 9.63
N LYS A 161 20.28 12.57 10.61
CA LYS A 161 21.16 11.53 11.17
C LYS A 161 20.41 10.73 12.22
N ARG A 162 20.63 9.42 12.27
CA ARG A 162 19.93 8.54 13.22
C ARG A 162 20.29 8.92 14.66
N VAL A 163 19.28 8.88 15.53
CA VAL A 163 19.43 9.10 16.97
C VAL A 163 18.63 8.06 17.76
N ASP A 164 18.97 7.88 19.03
CA ASP A 164 18.16 7.14 19.99
C ASP A 164 16.93 7.94 20.44
N LYS A 165 16.24 7.49 21.50
CA LYS A 165 15.03 8.16 22.00
C LYS A 165 15.36 9.45 22.77
N GLU A 166 16.55 9.53 23.35
CA GLU A 166 17.11 10.70 24.03
C GLU A 166 17.64 11.76 23.06
N GLY A 167 17.80 11.42 21.77
CA GLY A 167 18.35 12.31 20.75
C GLY A 167 19.86 12.21 20.59
N THR A 168 20.49 11.20 21.19
CA THR A 168 21.92 10.90 21.03
C THR A 168 22.18 10.27 19.67
N PRO A 169 23.18 10.70 18.89
CA PRO A 169 23.56 10.06 17.65
C PRO A 169 23.82 8.56 17.82
N VAL A 170 23.30 7.75 16.89
CA VAL A 170 23.64 6.33 16.79
C VAL A 170 24.49 6.10 15.55
N GLU A 171 25.60 5.38 15.70
CA GLU A 171 26.49 4.97 14.61
C GLU A 171 25.81 4.05 13.60
#